data_AF-A0AAU6EZ60-F1
#
_entry.id   AF-A0AAU6EZ60-F1
#
_cell.length_a   1.000
_cell.length_b   1.000
_cell.length_c   1.000
_cell.angle_alpha   90.00
_cell.angle_beta   90.00
_cell.angle_gamma   90.00
#
_symmetry.space_group_name_H-M   'P 1'
#
loop_
_entity.id
_entity.type
_entity.pdbx_description
1 polymer ?
#
loop_
_entity_poly.entity_id
_entity_poly.type
_entity_poly.pdbx_seq_one_letter_code
_entity_poly.pdbx_strand_id
1 'polypeptide(L)'
;MNPEAIANATTTVIASLGTLIGIVSRPKRRRNHIRENLSLAEELEKNALLRDHTPTIAWINTKIALDVAKLSGQSLETPKKPIPWGSVILSSIAVVGFGYWSYWLNSEEFVWYSTFPGVVAFLMAMSVYGSFLNREILPEENSQLPDSAVPVHPGQASEQISSALSLAAAGADEMYEEGGQLGVAFQFIARMAAGEFNDAVDLTDENWLLCRIQSWVWNIRVRIGEESDSLEGLADAMLQNKGDHILWEEFTESEVAGFQEAWNHLNLERLGGASRRRRVARDYDLVVLAPVGASGGYYVDSATIVPGALTFLMRRHQGRWLLASHLAMAPPTPGFPPAWWVLDDPSIDALED
;
A
#
# COMPACT_ATOMS: atom_id res chain seq x y z
N MET A 1 47.90 21.63 -38.21
CA MET A 1 47.37 21.33 -36.86
C MET A 1 48.04 20.07 -36.36
N ASN A 2 48.73 20.11 -35.21
CA ASN A 2 49.44 18.94 -34.68
C ASN A 2 48.46 17.95 -34.03
N PRO A 3 48.43 16.67 -34.43
CA PRO A 3 47.51 15.67 -33.89
C PRO A 3 47.71 15.44 -32.39
N GLU A 4 48.92 15.64 -31.87
CA GLU A 4 49.22 15.56 -30.43
C GLU A 4 48.57 16.66 -29.61
N ALA A 5 48.40 17.87 -30.17
CA ALA A 5 47.73 18.96 -29.49
C ALA A 5 46.21 18.70 -29.33
N ILE A 6 45.62 18.03 -30.32
CA ILE A 6 44.21 17.62 -30.29
C ILE A 6 44.02 16.47 -29.29
N ALA A 7 44.90 15.47 -29.29
CA ALA A 7 44.84 14.36 -28.34
C ALA A 7 44.96 14.83 -26.89
N ASN A 8 45.92 15.72 -26.60
CA ASN A 8 46.14 16.24 -25.25
C ASN A 8 44.96 17.09 -24.76
N ALA A 9 44.37 17.93 -25.60
CA ALA A 9 43.16 18.69 -25.26
C ALA A 9 41.95 17.78 -25.00
N THR A 10 41.84 16.66 -25.72
CA THR A 10 40.75 15.69 -25.56
C THR A 10 40.89 14.94 -24.23
N THR A 11 42.10 14.56 -23.82
CA THR A 11 42.35 13.87 -22.55
C THR A 11 42.07 14.72 -21.32
N THR A 12 42.36 16.04 -21.34
CA THR A 12 42.05 16.93 -20.21
C THR A 12 40.55 17.18 -20.07
N VAL A 13 39.80 17.25 -21.17
CA VAL A 13 38.34 17.35 -21.15
C VAL A 13 37.70 16.05 -20.65
N ILE A 14 38.20 14.88 -21.08
CA ILE A 14 37.71 13.58 -20.61
C ILE A 14 38.04 13.35 -19.12
N ALA A 15 39.24 13.72 -18.67
CA ALA A 15 39.64 13.58 -17.26
C ALA A 15 38.83 14.50 -16.33
N SER A 16 38.57 15.74 -16.75
CA SER A 16 37.74 16.68 -15.99
C SER A 16 36.26 16.26 -15.95
N LEU A 17 35.72 15.73 -17.05
CA LEU A 17 34.42 15.05 -17.08
C LEU A 17 34.40 13.83 -16.15
N GLY A 18 35.45 13.00 -16.14
CA GLY A 18 35.57 11.85 -15.26
C GLY A 18 35.57 12.21 -13.77
N THR A 19 36.20 13.33 -13.39
CA THR A 19 36.16 13.85 -12.02
C THR A 19 34.81 14.47 -11.65
N LEU A 20 34.11 15.09 -12.60
CA LEU A 20 32.75 15.63 -12.41
C LEU A 20 31.71 14.52 -12.23
N ILE A 21 31.92 13.34 -12.80
CA ILE A 21 31.01 12.19 -12.71
C ILE A 21 31.17 11.43 -11.38
N GLY A 22 32.22 11.68 -10.58
CA GLY A 22 32.30 11.27 -9.17
C GLY A 22 32.31 9.75 -8.94
N ILE A 23 32.81 8.96 -9.89
CA ILE A 23 32.70 7.49 -9.87
C ILE A 23 33.53 6.84 -8.74
N VAL A 24 34.65 7.45 -8.34
CA VAL A 24 35.60 6.84 -7.38
C VAL A 24 35.26 7.14 -5.91
N SER A 25 34.50 8.19 -5.58
CA SER A 25 34.19 8.58 -4.19
C SER A 25 32.85 8.05 -3.64
N ARG A 26 31.95 7.60 -4.53
CA ARG A 26 30.60 7.11 -4.19
C ARG A 26 30.56 5.95 -3.18
N PRO A 27 31.37 4.88 -3.30
CA PRO A 27 31.26 3.74 -2.36
C PRO A 27 31.76 4.09 -0.96
N LYS A 28 32.83 4.89 -0.83
CA LYS A 28 33.35 5.33 0.48
C LYS A 28 32.35 6.24 1.20
N ARG A 29 31.72 7.18 0.47
CA ARG A 29 30.68 8.05 1.02
C ARG A 29 29.44 7.26 1.47
N ARG A 30 28.99 6.28 0.68
CA ARG A 30 27.87 5.41 1.06
C ARG A 30 28.15 4.60 2.33
N ARG A 31 29.35 4.03 2.48
CA ARG A 31 29.74 3.31 3.71
C ARG A 31 29.69 4.19 4.96
N ASN A 32 30.10 5.47 4.85
CA ASN A 32 29.99 6.40 5.97
C ASN A 32 28.53 6.73 6.31
N HIS A 33 27.70 7.01 5.29
CA HIS A 33 26.27 7.25 5.52
C HIS A 33 25.54 6.05 6.16
N ILE A 34 25.90 4.82 5.79
CA ILE A 34 25.33 3.63 6.43
C ILE A 34 25.73 3.56 7.91
N ARG A 35 26.99 3.85 8.24
CA ARG A 35 27.43 3.89 9.65
C ARG A 35 26.70 4.95 10.46
N GLU A 36 26.57 6.16 9.91
CA GLU A 36 25.82 7.27 10.53
C GLU A 36 24.34 6.90 10.74
N ASN A 37 23.70 6.30 9.75
CA ASN A 37 22.31 5.87 9.86
C ASN A 37 22.15 4.73 10.87
N LEU A 38 23.09 3.78 10.95
CA LEU A 38 23.07 2.70 11.94
C LEU A 38 23.20 3.24 13.36
N SER A 39 24.10 4.20 13.60
CA SER A 39 24.20 4.85 14.92
C SER A 39 22.91 5.60 15.27
N LEU A 40 22.29 6.27 14.30
CA LEU A 40 21.03 6.97 14.51
C LEU A 40 19.87 6.00 14.79
N ALA A 41 19.82 4.86 14.12
CA ALA A 41 18.83 3.81 14.39
C ALA A 41 18.96 3.28 15.82
N GLU A 42 20.19 3.02 16.28
CA GLU A 42 20.47 2.56 17.65
C GLU A 42 20.07 3.61 18.71
N GLU A 43 20.29 4.90 18.44
CA GLU A 43 19.84 5.99 19.32
C GLU A 43 18.32 6.10 19.40
N LEU A 44 17.62 5.92 18.27
CA LEU A 44 16.16 5.95 18.23
C LEU A 44 15.54 4.75 18.93
N GLU A 45 16.13 3.56 18.80
CA GLU A 45 15.64 2.34 19.45
C GLU A 45 15.70 2.43 20.98
N LYS A 46 16.70 3.15 21.53
CA LYS A 46 16.82 3.43 22.97
C LYS A 46 15.71 4.33 23.51
N ASN A 47 14.99 5.05 22.64
CA ASN A 47 13.91 5.96 23.05
C ASN A 47 12.53 5.30 22.83
N ALA A 48 11.97 4.75 23.89
CA ALA A 48 10.68 4.03 23.85
C ALA A 48 9.54 4.86 23.24
N LEU A 49 9.50 6.17 23.50
CA LEU A 49 8.45 7.06 22.99
C LEU A 49 8.57 7.21 21.47
N LEU A 50 9.79 7.41 20.95
CA LEU A 50 10.00 7.54 19.50
C LEU A 50 9.80 6.22 18.77
N ARG A 51 10.23 5.11 19.38
CA ARG A 51 10.09 3.76 18.85
C ARG A 51 8.62 3.37 18.64
N ASP A 52 7.78 3.63 19.64
CA ASP A 52 6.40 3.15 19.62
C ASP A 52 5.45 4.09 18.84
N HIS A 53 5.88 5.33 18.54
CA HIS A 53 4.99 6.36 17.96
C HIS A 53 5.49 7.04 16.69
N THR A 54 6.72 6.78 16.21
CA THR A 54 7.29 7.55 15.10
C THR A 54 7.76 6.67 13.94
N PRO A 55 7.39 6.97 12.68
CA PRO A 55 7.80 6.18 11.50
C PRO A 55 9.30 6.30 11.18
N THR A 56 10.05 7.10 11.93
CA THR A 56 11.45 7.43 11.66
C THR A 56 12.36 6.20 11.71
N ILE A 57 12.12 5.25 12.62
CA ILE A 57 12.93 4.02 12.71
C ILE A 57 12.75 3.15 11.47
N ALA A 58 11.50 2.91 11.06
CA ALA A 58 11.18 2.15 9.86
C ALA A 58 11.80 2.77 8.59
N TRP A 59 11.74 4.10 8.49
CA TRP A 59 12.33 4.86 7.39
C TRP A 59 13.86 4.76 7.37
N ILE A 60 14.53 4.91 8.53
CA ILE A 60 15.99 4.80 8.62
C ILE A 60 16.46 3.38 8.29
N ASN A 61 15.80 2.36 8.85
CA ASN A 61 16.12 0.98 8.56
C ASN A 61 15.95 0.67 7.07
N THR A 62 14.90 1.21 6.43
CA THR A 62 14.67 1.06 4.99
C THR A 62 15.80 1.69 4.20
N LYS A 63 16.22 2.90 4.59
CA LYS A 63 17.33 3.61 3.94
C LYS A 63 18.65 2.85 4.09
N ILE A 64 18.94 2.30 5.27
CA ILE A 64 20.12 1.47 5.52
C ILE A 64 20.09 0.24 4.60
N ALA A 65 18.95 -0.47 4.54
CA ALA A 65 18.81 -1.66 3.71
C ALA A 65 19.02 -1.35 2.22
N LEU A 66 18.44 -0.25 1.72
CA LEU A 66 18.63 0.22 0.35
C LEU A 66 20.09 0.59 0.06
N ASP A 67 20.76 1.27 0.99
CA ASP A 67 22.17 1.65 0.82
C ASP A 67 23.11 0.44 0.87
N VAL A 68 22.80 -0.57 1.71
CA VAL A 68 23.51 -1.86 1.75
C VAL A 68 23.31 -2.64 0.46
N ALA A 69 22.08 -2.76 -0.03
CA ALA A 69 21.78 -3.42 -1.31
C ALA A 69 22.48 -2.72 -2.50
N LYS A 70 22.52 -1.39 -2.49
CA LYS A 70 23.30 -0.60 -3.46
C LYS A 70 24.81 -0.82 -3.35
N LEU A 71 25.33 -1.14 -2.16
CA LEU A 71 26.75 -1.45 -1.96
C LEU A 71 27.10 -2.89 -2.32
N SER A 72 26.17 -3.83 -2.15
CA SER A 72 26.36 -5.23 -2.53
C SER A 72 26.26 -5.46 -4.05
N GLY A 73 25.89 -4.42 -4.80
CA GLY A 73 25.76 -4.48 -6.25
C GLY A 73 24.43 -5.08 -6.72
N GLN A 74 23.44 -5.22 -5.83
CA GLN A 74 22.08 -5.54 -6.27
C GLN A 74 21.55 -4.38 -7.12
N SER A 75 21.03 -4.71 -8.31
CA SER A 75 20.38 -3.74 -9.17
C SER A 75 19.03 -3.36 -8.56
N LEU A 76 19.00 -2.25 -7.83
CA LEU A 76 17.77 -1.61 -7.33
C LEU A 76 17.23 -0.56 -8.31
N GLU A 77 17.85 -0.42 -9.50
CA GLU A 77 17.37 0.52 -10.51
C GLU A 77 16.17 -0.10 -11.24
N THR A 78 15.15 0.72 -11.48
CA THR A 78 14.03 0.37 -12.36
C THR A 78 14.60 -0.07 -13.72
N PRO A 79 14.07 -1.14 -14.33
CA PRO A 79 14.52 -1.56 -15.65
C PRO A 79 14.35 -0.39 -16.62
N LYS A 80 15.46 0.11 -17.16
CA LYS A 80 15.43 1.23 -18.10
C LYS A 80 14.85 0.73 -19.42
N LYS A 81 13.97 1.52 -20.04
CA LYS A 81 13.41 1.20 -21.37
C LYS A 81 14.56 0.86 -22.33
N PRO A 82 14.50 -0.17 -23.19
CA PRO A 82 15.57 -0.44 -24.15
C PRO A 82 15.77 0.75 -25.10
N ILE A 83 17.02 1.11 -25.42
CA ILE A 83 17.32 2.26 -26.30
C ILE A 83 16.66 2.00 -27.66
N PRO A 84 15.82 2.91 -28.19
CA PRO A 84 15.35 2.81 -29.56
C PRO A 84 16.51 3.14 -30.50
N TRP A 85 17.43 2.19 -30.66
CA TRP A 85 18.69 2.37 -31.39
C TRP A 85 18.46 2.88 -32.81
N GLY A 86 17.35 2.49 -33.45
CA GLY A 86 16.97 3.00 -34.77
C GLY A 86 16.82 4.54 -34.80
N SER A 87 16.14 5.12 -33.81
CA SER A 87 15.97 6.57 -33.70
C SER A 87 17.30 7.26 -33.36
N VAL A 88 18.09 6.69 -32.45
CA VAL A 88 19.40 7.24 -32.08
C VAL A 88 20.36 7.27 -33.26
N ILE A 89 20.42 6.17 -34.03
CA ILE A 89 21.29 6.06 -35.23
C ILE A 89 20.85 7.07 -36.28
N LEU A 90 19.55 7.14 -36.61
CA LEU A 90 19.02 8.06 -37.60
C LEU A 90 19.30 9.52 -37.23
N SER A 91 19.01 9.90 -35.98
CA SER A 91 19.29 11.25 -35.49
C SER A 91 20.78 11.56 -35.47
N SER A 92 21.65 10.60 -35.14
CA SER A 92 23.10 10.78 -35.17
C SER A 92 23.61 11.04 -36.60
N ILE A 93 23.11 10.29 -37.58
CA ILE A 93 23.43 10.50 -39.01
C ILE A 93 22.98 11.89 -39.44
N ALA A 94 21.76 12.32 -39.05
CA ALA A 94 21.25 13.65 -39.37
C ALA A 94 22.10 14.76 -38.74
N VAL A 95 22.51 14.63 -37.47
CA VAL A 95 23.40 15.58 -36.79
C VAL A 95 24.72 15.74 -37.55
N VAL A 96 25.34 14.63 -37.97
CA VAL A 96 26.60 14.66 -38.73
C VAL A 96 26.40 15.27 -40.11
N GLY A 97 25.32 14.89 -40.82
CA GLY A 97 25.02 15.40 -42.15
C GLY A 97 24.75 16.90 -42.17
N PHE A 98 23.88 17.40 -41.28
CA PHE A 98 23.59 18.83 -41.17
C PHE A 98 24.75 19.63 -40.59
N GLY A 99 25.51 19.05 -39.66
CA GLY A 99 26.74 19.67 -39.14
C GLY A 99 27.80 19.84 -40.23
N TYR A 100 28.02 18.82 -41.05
CA TYR A 100 28.92 18.89 -42.20
C TYR A 100 28.44 19.90 -43.24
N TRP A 101 27.13 19.92 -43.53
CA TRP A 101 26.56 20.88 -44.47
C TRP A 101 26.72 22.33 -43.99
N SER A 102 26.45 22.59 -42.70
CA SER A 102 26.67 23.90 -42.08
C SER A 102 28.14 24.30 -42.13
N TYR A 103 29.07 23.37 -41.86
CA TYR A 103 30.50 23.59 -41.97
C TYR A 103 30.93 23.96 -43.40
N TRP A 104 30.45 23.22 -44.40
CA TRP A 104 30.79 23.46 -45.80
C TRP A 104 30.28 24.83 -46.27
N LEU A 105 29.03 25.19 -45.95
CA LEU A 105 28.47 26.52 -46.26
C LEU A 105 29.25 27.66 -45.61
N ASN A 106 29.84 27.43 -44.43
CA ASN A 106 30.62 28.43 -43.73
C ASN A 106 32.09 28.51 -44.20
N SER A 107 32.54 27.54 -45.03
CA SER A 107 33.94 27.46 -45.45
C SER A 107 34.31 28.43 -46.59
N GLU A 108 33.33 28.89 -47.36
CA GLU A 108 33.56 29.77 -48.53
C GLU A 108 33.33 31.25 -48.23
N GLU A 109 32.42 31.60 -47.33
CA GLU A 109 32.21 32.92 -46.71
C GLU A 109 30.97 32.80 -45.80
N PHE A 110 30.91 33.53 -44.68
CA PHE A 110 29.76 33.40 -43.78
C PHE A 110 28.49 33.93 -44.44
N VAL A 111 27.54 33.03 -44.74
CA VAL A 111 26.21 33.41 -45.21
C VAL A 111 25.17 33.10 -44.14
N TRP A 112 24.30 34.06 -43.82
CA TRP A 112 23.37 33.97 -42.68
C TRP A 112 22.49 32.72 -42.68
N TYR A 113 22.13 32.19 -43.85
CA TYR A 113 21.32 30.97 -43.97
C TYR A 113 22.08 29.68 -43.59
N SER A 114 23.41 29.72 -43.46
CA SER A 114 24.23 28.59 -42.96
C SER A 114 23.93 28.22 -41.50
N THR A 115 23.26 29.12 -40.76
CA THR A 115 22.82 28.90 -39.38
C THR A 115 21.67 27.90 -39.27
N PHE A 116 20.79 27.80 -40.27
CA PHE A 116 19.65 26.87 -40.27
C PHE A 116 20.06 25.40 -40.09
N PRO A 117 20.95 24.83 -40.91
CA PRO A 117 21.38 23.43 -40.72
C PRO A 117 22.10 23.22 -39.38
N GLY A 118 22.83 24.23 -38.88
CA GLY A 118 23.47 24.17 -37.56
C GLY A 118 22.48 24.08 -36.39
N VAL A 119 21.40 24.88 -36.43
CA VAL A 119 20.32 24.84 -35.42
C VAL A 119 19.59 23.49 -35.46
N VAL A 120 19.31 22.96 -36.65
CA VAL A 120 18.69 21.63 -36.81
C VAL A 120 19.58 20.53 -36.23
N ALA A 121 20.88 20.55 -36.51
CA ALA A 121 21.84 19.61 -35.94
C ALA A 121 21.89 19.70 -34.40
N PHE A 122 21.88 20.91 -33.84
CA PHE A 122 21.88 21.12 -32.39
C PHE A 122 20.59 20.58 -31.72
N LEU A 123 19.42 20.87 -32.28
CA LEU A 123 18.15 20.38 -31.76
C LEU A 123 18.06 18.84 -31.83
N MET A 124 18.58 18.24 -32.90
CA MET A 124 18.68 16.78 -33.02
C MET A 124 19.63 16.17 -31.98
N ALA A 125 20.77 16.80 -31.73
CA ALA A 125 21.70 16.37 -30.68
C ALA A 125 21.07 16.47 -29.29
N MET A 126 20.32 17.54 -29.01
CA MET A 126 19.53 17.71 -27.78
C MET A 126 18.44 16.63 -27.64
N SER A 127 17.78 16.27 -28.74
CA SER A 127 16.77 15.19 -28.76
C SER A 127 17.38 13.81 -28.46
N VAL A 128 18.53 13.52 -29.07
CA VAL A 128 19.31 12.29 -28.77
C VAL A 128 19.71 12.28 -27.31
N TYR A 129 20.25 13.39 -26.80
CA TYR A 129 20.62 13.52 -25.39
C TYR A 129 19.43 13.32 -24.45
N GLY A 130 18.28 13.94 -24.77
CA GLY A 130 17.02 13.74 -24.04
C GLY A 130 16.56 12.28 -24.03
N SER A 131 16.75 11.55 -25.13
CA SER A 131 16.41 10.12 -25.21
C SER A 131 17.26 9.24 -24.29
N PHE A 132 18.42 9.73 -23.80
CA PHE A 132 19.26 9.08 -22.80
C PHE A 132 18.92 9.46 -21.36
N LEU A 133 18.19 10.55 -21.15
CA LEU A 133 17.77 11.04 -19.83
C LEU A 133 16.36 10.53 -19.48
N ASN A 134 16.12 10.18 -18.21
CA ASN A 134 14.81 9.74 -17.68
C ASN A 134 14.12 8.60 -18.45
N ARG A 135 14.83 7.50 -18.68
CA ARG A 135 14.29 6.30 -19.35
C ARG A 135 13.67 5.33 -18.35
N GLU A 136 12.80 5.85 -17.50
CA GLU A 136 12.05 5.02 -16.56
C GLU A 136 10.84 4.45 -17.31
N ILE A 137 10.67 3.13 -17.25
CA ILE A 137 9.40 2.52 -17.67
C ILE A 137 8.43 2.90 -16.57
N LEU A 138 7.55 3.87 -16.84
CA LEU A 138 6.36 4.06 -16.02
C LEU A 138 5.61 2.72 -16.07
N PRO A 139 5.40 2.05 -14.92
CA PRO A 139 4.72 0.76 -14.90
C PRO A 139 3.35 0.90 -15.57
N GLU A 140 2.95 -0.12 -16.33
CA GLU A 140 1.68 -0.13 -17.05
C GLU A 140 0.52 0.25 -16.11
N GLU A 141 -0.28 1.21 -16.59
CA GLU A 141 -1.43 1.87 -15.96
C GLU A 141 -2.63 0.91 -15.77
N ASN A 142 -2.36 -0.33 -15.35
CA ASN A 142 -3.35 -1.40 -15.21
C ASN A 142 -3.70 -1.70 -13.75
N SER A 143 -3.32 -0.84 -12.81
CA SER A 143 -3.80 -0.97 -11.45
C SER A 143 -5.10 -0.20 -11.31
N GLN A 144 -6.23 -0.90 -11.17
CA GLN A 144 -7.51 -0.39 -10.66
C GLN A 144 -7.40 0.10 -9.20
N LEU A 145 -6.31 0.79 -8.88
CA LEU A 145 -6.03 1.37 -7.59
C LEU A 145 -6.54 2.83 -7.63
N PRO A 146 -7.09 3.34 -6.52
CA PRO A 146 -7.52 4.73 -6.44
C PRO A 146 -6.35 5.70 -6.72
N ASP A 147 -6.65 6.92 -7.15
CA ASP A 147 -5.67 7.91 -7.65
C ASP A 147 -4.50 8.23 -6.68
N SER A 148 -4.66 7.94 -5.39
CA SER A 148 -3.66 8.14 -4.32
C SER A 148 -2.94 6.86 -3.87
N ALA A 149 -3.28 5.72 -4.47
CA ALA A 149 -2.73 4.42 -4.12
C ALA A 149 -1.56 4.05 -5.05
N VAL A 150 -0.38 3.91 -4.47
CA VAL A 150 0.84 3.50 -5.18
C VAL A 150 1.04 2.00 -4.96
N PRO A 151 1.00 1.15 -6.01
CA PRO A 151 1.22 -0.29 -5.88
C PRO A 151 2.59 -0.60 -5.27
N VAL A 152 2.65 -1.62 -4.42
CA VAL A 152 3.92 -2.25 -4.03
C VAL A 152 4.32 -3.14 -5.19
N HIS A 153 5.42 -2.88 -5.90
CA HIS A 153 5.81 -3.73 -7.02
C HIS A 153 6.64 -4.92 -6.52
N PRO A 154 6.14 -6.16 -6.63
CA PRO A 154 6.91 -7.36 -6.25
C PRO A 154 8.09 -7.62 -7.22
N GLY A 155 8.23 -6.87 -8.31
CA GLY A 155 9.35 -7.00 -9.23
C GLY A 155 10.62 -6.25 -8.81
N GLN A 156 10.54 -5.34 -7.84
CA GLN A 156 11.68 -4.49 -7.46
C GLN A 156 12.16 -4.86 -6.06
N ALA A 157 13.36 -5.43 -5.96
CA ALA A 157 13.96 -5.84 -4.69
C ALA A 157 14.01 -4.69 -3.66
N SER A 158 14.18 -3.43 -4.10
CA SER A 158 14.15 -2.25 -3.23
C SER A 158 12.79 -2.00 -2.59
N GLU A 159 11.70 -2.22 -3.34
CA GLU A 159 10.34 -2.02 -2.86
C GLU A 159 9.84 -3.20 -2.04
N GLN A 160 10.27 -4.42 -2.37
CA GLN A 160 10.04 -5.58 -1.51
C GLN A 160 10.74 -5.43 -0.16
N ILE A 161 12.00 -4.94 -0.16
CA ILE A 161 12.75 -4.71 1.08
C ILE A 161 12.14 -3.55 1.86
N SER A 162 11.76 -2.44 1.23
CA SER A 162 11.12 -1.32 1.93
C SER A 162 9.74 -1.70 2.48
N SER A 163 8.96 -2.50 1.75
CA SER A 163 7.64 -2.93 2.18
C SER A 163 7.69 -3.97 3.27
N ALA A 164 8.51 -5.02 3.13
CA ALA A 164 8.72 -6.03 4.16
C ALA A 164 9.27 -5.40 5.45
N LEU A 165 10.19 -4.43 5.34
CA LEU A 165 10.76 -3.78 6.51
C LEU A 165 9.82 -2.76 7.14
N SER A 166 8.99 -2.07 6.34
CA SER A 166 7.91 -1.20 6.84
C SER A 166 6.84 -2.02 7.57
N LEU A 167 6.47 -3.20 7.03
CA LEU A 167 5.58 -4.17 7.67
C LEU A 167 6.17 -4.70 8.97
N ALA A 168 7.42 -5.16 8.95
CA ALA A 168 8.12 -5.67 10.14
C ALA A 168 8.28 -4.60 11.22
N ALA A 169 8.67 -3.38 10.84
CA ALA A 169 8.82 -2.26 11.78
C ALA A 169 7.47 -1.75 12.33
N ALA A 170 6.37 -2.01 11.64
CA ALA A 170 5.02 -1.71 12.13
C ALA A 170 4.49 -2.78 13.11
N GLY A 171 5.25 -3.86 13.36
CA GLY A 171 4.78 -4.99 14.18
C GLY A 171 3.63 -5.74 13.51
N ALA A 172 3.54 -5.70 12.17
CA ALA A 172 2.44 -6.29 11.43
C ALA A 172 2.32 -7.80 11.66
N ASP A 173 3.44 -8.51 11.87
CA ASP A 173 3.42 -9.97 12.09
C ASP A 173 2.53 -10.38 13.26
N GLU A 174 2.63 -9.71 14.43
CA GLU A 174 1.76 -9.98 15.59
C GLU A 174 0.28 -9.69 15.30
N MET A 175 -0.02 -8.80 14.34
CA MET A 175 -1.40 -8.49 13.96
C MET A 175 -2.02 -9.61 13.12
N TYR A 176 -1.22 -10.27 12.27
CA TYR A 176 -1.64 -11.37 11.39
C TYR A 176 -1.62 -12.75 12.06
N GLU A 177 -0.99 -12.89 13.23
CA GLU A 177 -1.07 -14.10 14.04
C GLU A 177 -2.52 -14.50 14.32
N GLU A 178 -2.77 -15.79 14.57
CA GLU A 178 -4.11 -16.36 14.79
C GLU A 178 -4.89 -15.65 15.91
N GLY A 179 -4.21 -15.19 16.95
CA GLY A 179 -4.79 -14.42 18.05
C GLY A 179 -4.74 -12.90 17.87
N GLY A 180 -4.09 -12.41 16.82
CA GLY A 180 -3.94 -11.00 16.49
C GLY A 180 -5.20 -10.39 15.89
N GLN A 181 -5.32 -9.06 15.92
CA GLN A 181 -6.55 -8.41 15.48
C GLN A 181 -6.89 -8.63 13.98
N LEU A 182 -5.88 -8.73 13.09
CA LEU A 182 -6.13 -9.08 11.68
C LEU A 182 -6.45 -10.56 11.53
N GLY A 183 -5.71 -11.44 12.22
CA GLY A 183 -5.94 -12.88 12.17
C GLY A 183 -7.35 -13.26 12.60
N VAL A 184 -7.88 -12.64 13.67
CA VAL A 184 -9.27 -12.85 14.11
C VAL A 184 -10.27 -12.35 13.07
N ALA A 185 -10.04 -11.20 12.44
CA ALA A 185 -10.92 -10.68 11.38
C ALA A 185 -10.94 -11.62 10.14
N PHE A 186 -9.78 -12.11 9.70
CA PHE A 186 -9.69 -13.07 8.60
C PHE A 186 -10.40 -14.39 8.92
N GLN A 187 -10.20 -14.93 10.12
CA GLN A 187 -10.87 -16.15 10.56
C GLN A 187 -12.39 -15.96 10.63
N PHE A 188 -12.85 -14.81 11.13
CA PHE A 188 -14.28 -14.51 11.17
C PHE A 188 -14.90 -14.53 9.77
N ILE A 189 -14.31 -13.82 8.80
CA ILE A 189 -14.82 -13.79 7.43
C ILE A 189 -14.78 -15.20 6.81
N ALA A 190 -13.69 -15.95 7.00
CA ALA A 190 -13.54 -17.30 6.47
C ALA A 190 -14.63 -18.25 7.00
N ARG A 191 -14.87 -18.25 8.32
CA ARG A 191 -15.90 -19.08 8.96
C ARG A 191 -17.30 -18.68 8.52
N MET A 192 -17.60 -17.38 8.46
CA MET A 192 -18.90 -16.89 8.01
C MET A 192 -19.16 -17.22 6.53
N ALA A 193 -18.16 -17.08 5.66
CA ALA A 193 -18.26 -17.49 4.26
C ALA A 193 -18.47 -19.00 4.10
N ALA A 194 -17.83 -19.82 4.96
CA ALA A 194 -18.01 -21.27 5.00
C ALA A 194 -19.36 -21.72 5.61
N GLY A 195 -20.12 -20.80 6.23
CA GLY A 195 -21.37 -21.11 6.93
C GLY A 195 -21.18 -21.65 8.36
N GLU A 196 -19.97 -21.56 8.91
CA GLU A 196 -19.60 -22.02 10.26
C GLU A 196 -19.95 -20.95 11.32
N PHE A 197 -21.23 -20.58 11.43
CA PHE A 197 -21.65 -19.44 12.25
C PHE A 197 -21.31 -19.59 13.74
N ASN A 198 -21.56 -20.77 14.33
CA ASN A 198 -21.30 -20.99 15.75
C ASN A 198 -19.82 -20.79 16.09
N ASP A 199 -18.92 -21.28 15.22
CA ASP A 199 -17.48 -21.10 15.38
C ASP A 199 -17.05 -19.65 15.12
N ALA A 200 -17.72 -18.93 14.22
CA ALA A 200 -17.45 -17.51 13.99
C ALA A 200 -17.86 -16.64 15.17
N VAL A 201 -18.99 -16.96 15.82
CA VAL A 201 -19.50 -16.22 16.98
C VAL A 201 -18.52 -16.24 18.16
N ASP A 202 -17.75 -17.31 18.33
CA ASP A 202 -16.70 -17.39 19.36
C ASP A 202 -15.60 -16.33 19.17
N LEU A 203 -15.48 -15.75 17.98
CA LEU A 203 -14.53 -14.67 17.67
C LEU A 203 -15.13 -13.27 17.88
N THR A 204 -16.39 -13.17 18.31
CA THR A 204 -17.14 -11.90 18.42
C THR A 204 -17.31 -11.43 19.87
N ASP A 205 -17.51 -10.12 20.04
CA ASP A 205 -17.90 -9.53 21.32
C ASP A 205 -19.35 -9.94 21.64
N GLU A 206 -19.66 -10.15 22.93
CA GLU A 206 -21.00 -10.55 23.36
C GLU A 206 -22.08 -9.53 22.95
N ASN A 207 -21.75 -8.23 23.00
CA ASN A 207 -22.67 -7.18 22.56
C ASN A 207 -22.93 -7.25 21.06
N TRP A 208 -21.95 -7.70 20.26
CA TRP A 208 -22.14 -7.84 18.82
C TRP A 208 -23.22 -8.88 18.53
N LEU A 209 -23.12 -10.07 19.15
CA LEU A 209 -24.09 -11.14 18.96
C LEU A 209 -25.47 -10.74 19.45
N LEU A 210 -25.57 -10.14 20.65
CA LEU A 210 -26.84 -9.68 21.19
C LEU A 210 -27.52 -8.70 20.23
N CYS A 211 -26.80 -7.72 19.68
CA CYS A 211 -27.34 -6.79 18.70
C CYS A 211 -27.79 -7.48 17.40
N ARG A 212 -27.10 -8.53 16.93
CA ARG A 212 -27.56 -9.33 15.77
C ARG A 212 -28.88 -10.03 16.06
N ILE A 213 -28.99 -10.70 17.22
CA ILE A 213 -30.21 -11.37 17.66
C ILE A 213 -31.35 -10.35 17.78
N GLN A 214 -31.13 -9.22 18.45
CA GLN A 214 -32.13 -8.16 18.61
C GLN A 214 -32.58 -7.57 17.26
N SER A 215 -31.67 -7.38 16.31
CA SER A 215 -32.00 -6.93 14.95
C SER A 215 -32.87 -7.93 14.23
N TRP A 216 -32.55 -9.22 14.32
CA TRP A 216 -33.32 -10.29 13.70
C TRP A 216 -34.71 -10.41 14.32
N VAL A 217 -34.79 -10.47 15.66
CA VAL A 217 -36.06 -10.49 16.42
C VAL A 217 -36.92 -9.28 16.07
N TRP A 218 -36.32 -8.08 15.99
CA TRP A 218 -37.00 -6.87 15.56
C TRP A 218 -37.59 -7.01 14.16
N ASN A 219 -36.85 -7.58 13.21
CA ASN A 219 -37.32 -7.77 11.83
C ASN A 219 -38.46 -8.78 11.72
N ILE A 220 -38.50 -9.80 12.59
CA ILE A 220 -39.58 -10.80 12.61
C ILE A 220 -40.72 -10.49 13.60
N ARG A 221 -40.68 -9.35 14.31
CA ARG A 221 -41.61 -9.01 15.41
C ARG A 221 -43.10 -9.19 15.07
N VAL A 222 -43.50 -8.88 13.84
CA VAL A 222 -44.90 -9.02 13.38
C VAL A 222 -45.35 -10.49 13.41
N ARG A 223 -44.43 -11.44 13.21
CA ARG A 223 -44.69 -12.87 13.23
C ARG A 223 -44.76 -13.45 14.64
N ILE A 224 -43.99 -12.89 15.59
CA ILE A 224 -43.86 -13.38 16.97
C ILE A 224 -44.75 -12.64 17.98
N GLY A 225 -45.23 -11.44 17.66
CA GLY A 225 -45.98 -10.55 18.57
C GLY A 225 -45.14 -9.33 18.98
N GLU A 226 -45.77 -8.15 19.10
CA GLU A 226 -45.08 -6.85 19.25
C GLU A 226 -44.82 -6.38 20.70
N GLU A 227 -45.03 -7.21 21.73
CA GLU A 227 -44.80 -6.76 23.11
C GLU A 227 -43.30 -6.58 23.39
N SER A 228 -42.82 -5.35 23.58
CA SER A 228 -41.39 -5.03 23.74
C SER A 228 -40.69 -5.81 24.86
N ASP A 229 -41.34 -5.95 26.03
CA ASP A 229 -40.81 -6.73 27.16
C ASP A 229 -40.66 -8.23 26.81
N SER A 230 -41.48 -8.71 25.87
CA SER A 230 -41.38 -10.06 25.33
C SER A 230 -40.23 -10.21 24.33
N LEU A 231 -39.89 -9.15 23.58
CA LEU A 231 -38.80 -9.17 22.59
C LEU A 231 -37.42 -9.18 23.27
N GLU A 232 -37.24 -8.38 24.32
CA GLU A 232 -35.98 -8.38 25.09
C GLU A 232 -35.78 -9.70 25.81
N GLY A 233 -36.80 -10.20 26.49
CA GLY A 233 -36.76 -11.53 27.11
C GLY A 233 -36.50 -12.66 26.11
N LEU A 234 -37.02 -12.56 24.87
CA LEU A 234 -36.77 -13.53 23.81
C LEU A 234 -35.31 -13.48 23.32
N ALA A 235 -34.76 -12.29 23.07
CA ALA A 235 -33.37 -12.16 22.65
C ALA A 235 -32.39 -12.65 23.71
N ASP A 236 -32.65 -12.35 24.99
CA ASP A 236 -31.86 -12.87 26.11
C ASP A 236 -31.96 -14.39 26.22
N ALA A 237 -33.17 -14.95 26.06
CA ALA A 237 -33.36 -16.40 26.08
C ALA A 237 -32.62 -17.10 24.92
N MET A 238 -32.60 -16.49 23.73
CA MET A 238 -31.81 -16.96 22.58
C MET A 238 -30.31 -16.90 22.88
N LEU A 239 -29.83 -15.80 23.48
CA LEU A 239 -28.41 -15.62 23.81
C LEU A 239 -27.94 -16.61 24.88
N GLN A 240 -28.77 -16.90 25.88
CA GLN A 240 -28.44 -17.84 26.97
C GLN A 240 -28.49 -19.30 26.54
N ASN A 241 -29.39 -19.66 25.62
CA ASN A 241 -29.63 -21.03 25.18
C ASN A 241 -29.20 -21.24 23.71
N LYS A 242 -27.99 -20.79 23.35
CA LYS A 242 -27.44 -20.95 21.99
C LYS A 242 -27.47 -22.41 21.56
N GLY A 243 -27.89 -22.70 20.34
CA GLY A 243 -28.02 -24.06 19.81
C GLY A 243 -29.30 -24.79 20.25
N ASP A 244 -29.76 -24.58 21.49
CA ASP A 244 -30.93 -25.27 22.05
C ASP A 244 -32.23 -24.48 21.92
N HIS A 245 -32.15 -23.17 21.70
CA HIS A 245 -33.33 -22.33 21.54
C HIS A 245 -34.06 -22.62 20.21
N ILE A 246 -35.40 -22.70 20.26
CA ILE A 246 -36.24 -23.09 19.09
C ILE A 246 -36.05 -22.19 17.86
N LEU A 247 -35.72 -20.91 18.06
CA LEU A 247 -35.46 -19.94 16.99
C LEU A 247 -33.99 -19.84 16.57
N TRP A 248 -33.08 -20.59 17.21
CA TRP A 248 -31.64 -20.44 16.96
C TRP A 248 -31.26 -20.87 15.55
N GLU A 249 -31.78 -22.00 15.08
CA GLU A 249 -31.51 -22.53 13.73
C GLU A 249 -31.97 -21.55 12.66
N GLU A 250 -33.21 -21.03 12.77
CA GLU A 250 -33.73 -20.06 11.81
C GLU A 250 -32.93 -18.74 11.79
N PHE A 251 -32.51 -18.26 12.97
CA PHE A 251 -31.61 -17.10 13.08
C PHE A 251 -30.26 -17.36 12.41
N THR A 252 -29.65 -18.50 12.70
CA THR A 252 -28.34 -18.87 12.13
C THR A 252 -28.39 -19.02 10.62
N GLU A 253 -29.41 -19.69 10.08
CA GLU A 253 -29.60 -19.83 8.63
C GLU A 253 -29.76 -18.47 7.95
N SER A 254 -30.57 -17.57 8.53
CA SER A 254 -30.76 -16.22 8.00
C SER A 254 -29.48 -15.40 8.00
N GLU A 255 -28.68 -15.49 9.07
CA GLU A 255 -27.41 -14.77 9.18
C GLU A 255 -26.38 -15.33 8.20
N VAL A 256 -26.20 -16.65 8.14
CA VAL A 256 -25.27 -17.30 7.20
C VAL A 256 -25.61 -16.94 5.77
N ALA A 257 -26.89 -16.97 5.38
CA ALA A 257 -27.32 -16.56 4.05
C ALA A 257 -26.93 -15.12 3.73
N GLY A 258 -27.17 -14.18 4.65
CA GLY A 258 -26.82 -12.77 4.46
C GLY A 258 -25.31 -12.53 4.35
N PHE A 259 -24.50 -13.20 5.17
CA PHE A 259 -23.04 -13.08 5.08
C PHE A 259 -22.46 -13.78 3.84
N GLN A 260 -22.99 -14.93 3.44
CA GLN A 260 -22.56 -15.58 2.20
C GLN A 260 -22.92 -14.73 0.98
N GLU A 261 -24.11 -14.14 0.94
CA GLU A 261 -24.47 -13.21 -0.12
C GLU A 261 -23.50 -12.01 -0.17
N ALA A 262 -23.19 -11.42 0.98
CA ALA A 262 -22.30 -10.28 1.07
C ALA A 262 -20.83 -10.61 0.79
N TRP A 263 -20.32 -11.79 1.17
CA TRP A 263 -18.88 -12.07 1.25
C TRP A 263 -18.37 -13.23 0.40
N ASN A 264 -19.23 -14.07 -0.18
CA ASN A 264 -18.79 -15.24 -0.97
C ASN A 264 -18.00 -14.85 -2.25
N HIS A 265 -18.12 -13.59 -2.70
CA HIS A 265 -17.33 -13.07 -3.82
C HIS A 265 -15.94 -12.57 -3.41
N LEU A 266 -15.64 -12.47 -2.11
CA LEU A 266 -14.35 -12.02 -1.62
C LEU A 266 -13.30 -13.11 -1.78
N ASN A 267 -12.22 -12.79 -2.46
CA ASN A 267 -11.05 -13.66 -2.50
C ASN A 267 -10.13 -13.34 -1.31
N LEU A 268 -10.24 -14.14 -0.25
CA LEU A 268 -9.46 -13.97 0.99
C LEU A 268 -7.95 -13.98 0.74
N GLU A 269 -7.45 -14.78 -0.22
CA GLU A 269 -6.02 -14.83 -0.56
C GLU A 269 -5.52 -13.52 -1.21
N ARG A 270 -6.45 -12.69 -1.70
CA ARG A 270 -6.18 -11.39 -2.31
C ARG A 270 -6.61 -10.22 -1.44
N LEU A 271 -6.96 -10.46 -0.18
CA LEU A 271 -7.19 -9.42 0.81
C LEU A 271 -5.91 -9.21 1.62
N GLY A 272 -5.50 -7.95 1.75
CA GLY A 272 -4.44 -7.53 2.67
C GLY A 272 -5.03 -6.72 3.80
N GLY A 273 -4.42 -6.80 4.98
CA GLY A 273 -4.72 -5.93 6.11
C GLY A 273 -3.88 -4.66 6.09
N ALA A 274 -4.44 -3.56 6.58
CA ALA A 274 -3.67 -2.35 6.80
C ALA A 274 -2.50 -2.60 7.76
N SER A 275 -1.30 -2.20 7.35
CA SER A 275 -0.04 -2.48 8.06
C SER A 275 0.11 -1.75 9.39
N ARG A 276 -0.67 -0.70 9.64
CA ARG A 276 -0.61 0.07 10.88
C ARG A 276 -1.85 -0.16 11.72
N ARG A 277 -1.61 -0.39 13.00
CA ARG A 277 -2.64 -0.39 14.03
C ARG A 277 -3.30 0.97 14.12
N ARG A 278 -4.63 1.02 13.97
CA ARG A 278 -5.44 2.24 14.13
C ARG A 278 -6.23 2.13 15.43
N ARG A 279 -5.70 2.71 16.51
CA ARG A 279 -6.37 2.65 17.82
C ARG A 279 -7.52 3.67 17.87
N VAL A 280 -8.74 3.22 18.15
CA VAL A 280 -9.93 4.06 18.34
C VAL A 280 -10.10 4.43 19.82
N ALA A 281 -9.90 3.46 20.71
CA ALA A 281 -9.92 3.64 22.16
C ALA A 281 -8.90 2.71 22.84
N ARG A 282 -8.80 2.74 24.17
CA ARG A 282 -7.78 1.97 24.92
C ARG A 282 -7.80 0.47 24.59
N ASP A 283 -9.00 -0.08 24.47
CA ASP A 283 -9.29 -1.48 24.18
C ASP A 283 -9.83 -1.71 22.77
N TYR A 284 -9.87 -0.70 21.89
CA TYR A 284 -10.43 -0.83 20.55
C TYR A 284 -9.44 -0.44 19.46
N ASP A 285 -9.35 -1.30 18.45
CA ASP A 285 -8.59 -1.07 17.23
C ASP A 285 -9.48 -1.21 16.00
N LEU A 286 -9.23 -0.37 15.00
CA LEU A 286 -9.84 -0.45 13.68
C LEU A 286 -8.93 -1.27 12.75
N VAL A 287 -9.48 -2.36 12.25
CA VAL A 287 -8.91 -3.20 11.20
C VAL A 287 -9.54 -2.80 9.88
N VAL A 288 -8.70 -2.60 8.87
CA VAL A 288 -9.15 -2.39 7.49
C VAL A 288 -8.54 -3.48 6.64
N LEU A 289 -9.38 -4.28 6.02
CA LEU A 289 -8.99 -5.27 5.02
C LEU A 289 -9.32 -4.70 3.65
N ALA A 290 -8.42 -4.87 2.69
CA ALA A 290 -8.61 -4.31 1.37
C ALA A 290 -8.07 -5.24 0.28
N PRO A 291 -8.69 -5.24 -0.91
CA PRO A 291 -8.22 -6.05 -2.02
C PRO A 291 -6.85 -5.54 -2.48
N VAL A 292 -5.81 -6.39 -2.40
CA VAL A 292 -4.43 -6.05 -2.79
C VAL A 292 -4.11 -6.40 -4.24
N GLY A 293 -5.08 -6.94 -4.99
CA GLY A 293 -4.95 -7.23 -6.41
C GLY A 293 -3.73 -8.10 -6.75
N ALA A 294 -3.21 -7.95 -7.97
CA ALA A 294 -2.02 -8.66 -8.43
C ALA A 294 -0.70 -8.05 -7.91
N SER A 295 -0.73 -6.84 -7.35
CA SER A 295 0.47 -6.19 -6.79
C SER A 295 0.88 -6.78 -5.45
N GLY A 296 -0.02 -7.48 -4.75
CA GLY A 296 0.25 -8.03 -3.41
C GLY A 296 0.28 -6.96 -2.31
N GLY A 297 0.04 -5.69 -2.65
CA GLY A 297 -0.05 -4.57 -1.72
C GLY A 297 -0.03 -3.22 -2.44
N TYR A 298 -0.38 -2.17 -1.71
CA TYR A 298 -0.22 -0.77 -2.15
C TYR A 298 -0.10 0.14 -0.93
N TYR A 299 0.46 1.32 -1.16
CA TYR A 299 0.54 2.41 -0.19
C TYR A 299 -0.51 3.46 -0.52
N VAL A 300 -1.20 3.94 0.50
CA VAL A 300 -2.09 5.10 0.37
C VAL A 300 -1.43 6.26 1.10
N ASP A 301 -1.13 7.34 0.38
CA ASP A 301 -0.37 8.49 0.89
C ASP A 301 -1.26 9.56 1.55
N SER A 302 -2.57 9.49 1.32
CA SER A 302 -3.58 10.44 1.75
C SER A 302 -4.88 9.71 2.13
N ALA A 303 -5.82 10.40 2.78
CA ALA A 303 -7.10 9.79 3.13
C ALA A 303 -7.86 9.46 1.84
N THR A 304 -8.13 8.18 1.58
CA THR A 304 -8.78 7.75 0.35
C THR A 304 -9.67 6.54 0.60
N ILE A 305 -10.85 6.59 -0.02
CA ILE A 305 -11.80 5.47 -0.02
C ILE A 305 -11.22 4.40 -0.94
N VAL A 306 -11.04 3.21 -0.38
CA VAL A 306 -10.59 2.04 -1.13
C VAL A 306 -11.82 1.20 -1.49
N PRO A 307 -12.14 1.03 -2.79
CA PRO A 307 -13.26 0.19 -3.20
C PRO A 307 -13.13 -1.25 -2.69
N GLY A 308 -14.21 -1.81 -2.16
CA GLY A 308 -14.23 -3.17 -1.62
C GLY A 308 -13.41 -3.37 -0.34
N ALA A 309 -12.96 -2.29 0.30
CA ALA A 309 -12.37 -2.39 1.62
C ALA A 309 -13.44 -2.68 2.68
N LEU A 310 -13.10 -3.57 3.61
CA LEU A 310 -13.92 -3.96 4.74
C LEU A 310 -13.31 -3.39 6.00
N THR A 311 -14.17 -2.84 6.86
CA THR A 311 -13.75 -2.23 8.11
C THR A 311 -14.32 -3.02 9.27
N PHE A 312 -13.45 -3.39 10.20
CA PHE A 312 -13.80 -4.16 11.38
C PHE A 312 -13.30 -3.42 12.62
N LEU A 313 -14.18 -3.23 13.58
CA LEU A 313 -13.82 -2.77 14.91
C LEU A 313 -13.50 -3.99 15.78
N MET A 314 -12.28 -4.03 16.28
CA MET A 314 -11.77 -5.10 17.13
C MET A 314 -11.64 -4.60 18.57
N ARG A 315 -12.09 -5.39 19.54
CA ARG A 315 -11.95 -5.11 20.97
C ARG A 315 -11.00 -6.08 21.64
N ARG A 316 -10.11 -5.58 22.50
CA ARG A 316 -9.26 -6.39 23.35
C ARG A 316 -9.94 -6.62 24.70
N HIS A 317 -10.41 -7.83 24.93
CA HIS A 317 -11.04 -8.23 26.19
C HIS A 317 -10.31 -9.45 26.77
N GLN A 318 -9.96 -9.42 28.05
CA GLN A 318 -9.27 -10.55 28.74
C GLN A 318 -8.03 -11.09 28.00
N GLY A 319 -7.28 -10.21 27.33
CA GLY A 319 -6.06 -10.57 26.61
C GLY A 319 -6.27 -11.11 25.19
N ARG A 320 -7.51 -11.38 24.77
CA ARG A 320 -7.87 -11.80 23.40
C ARG A 320 -8.49 -10.67 22.59
N TRP A 321 -8.36 -10.75 21.27
CA TRP A 321 -9.08 -9.90 20.34
C TRP A 321 -10.44 -10.52 20.00
N LEU A 322 -11.45 -9.67 19.90
CA LEU A 322 -12.83 -10.01 19.57
C LEU A 322 -13.35 -9.00 18.54
N LEU A 323 -14.19 -9.47 17.61
CA LEU A 323 -14.89 -8.60 16.68
C LEU A 323 -16.04 -7.88 17.40
N ALA A 324 -15.95 -6.55 17.51
CA ALA A 324 -16.98 -5.71 18.12
C ALA A 324 -17.97 -5.15 17.08
N SER A 325 -17.54 -4.87 15.85
CA SER A 325 -18.42 -4.41 14.76
C SER A 325 -17.78 -4.72 13.41
N HIS A 326 -18.60 -5.04 12.40
CA HIS A 326 -18.18 -5.20 11.00
C HIS A 326 -18.80 -4.14 10.06
N LEU A 327 -19.52 -3.16 10.61
CA LEU A 327 -20.25 -2.13 9.85
C LEU A 327 -19.86 -0.70 10.23
N ALA A 328 -19.31 -0.50 11.43
CA ALA A 328 -19.13 0.81 12.02
C ALA A 328 -17.82 0.91 12.80
N MET A 329 -17.40 2.15 13.07
CA MET A 329 -16.22 2.44 13.88
C MET A 329 -16.51 2.51 15.38
N ALA A 330 -17.78 2.35 15.77
CA ALA A 330 -18.23 2.26 17.15
C ALA A 330 -18.82 0.86 17.45
N PRO A 331 -18.69 0.38 18.70
CA PRO A 331 -19.38 -0.84 19.09
C PRO A 331 -20.90 -0.62 19.06
N PRO A 332 -21.69 -1.62 18.62
CA PRO A 332 -23.14 -1.50 18.59
C PRO A 332 -23.70 -1.43 20.02
N THR A 333 -24.81 -0.71 20.18
CA THR A 333 -25.52 -0.58 21.45
C THR A 333 -26.79 -1.44 21.43
N PRO A 334 -26.94 -2.40 22.36
CA PRO A 334 -28.15 -3.21 22.47
C PRO A 334 -29.42 -2.38 22.67
N GLY A 335 -30.54 -2.86 22.12
CA GLY A 335 -31.86 -2.23 22.21
C GLY A 335 -32.84 -2.79 21.18
N PHE A 336 -34.07 -2.26 21.16
CA PHE A 336 -35.10 -2.58 20.15
C PHE A 336 -35.63 -1.31 19.46
N PRO A 337 -35.16 -1.01 18.23
CA PRO A 337 -34.09 -1.68 17.51
C PRO A 337 -32.70 -1.38 18.11
N PRO A 338 -31.70 -2.25 17.90
CA PRO A 338 -30.34 -1.98 18.32
C PRO A 338 -29.70 -0.88 17.46
N ALA A 339 -28.76 -0.15 18.02
CA ALA A 339 -28.03 0.92 17.32
C ALA A 339 -26.67 0.42 16.83
N TRP A 340 -26.48 0.37 15.50
CA TRP A 340 -25.25 -0.11 14.87
C TRP A 340 -24.20 0.99 14.62
N TRP A 341 -24.60 2.25 14.72
CA TRP A 341 -23.77 3.42 14.46
C TRP A 341 -24.13 4.56 15.42
N VAL A 342 -23.20 5.51 15.58
CA VAL A 342 -23.46 6.80 16.25
C VAL A 342 -23.91 7.81 15.19
N LEU A 343 -24.70 8.81 15.58
CA LEU A 343 -25.31 9.84 14.70
C LEU A 343 -24.31 10.70 13.87
N ASP A 344 -23.01 10.42 13.93
CA ASP A 344 -21.95 11.11 13.17
C ASP A 344 -20.88 10.11 12.66
N ASP A 345 -21.23 8.83 12.43
CA ASP A 345 -20.27 7.85 11.88
C ASP A 345 -20.09 8.08 10.37
N PRO A 346 -18.88 8.42 9.90
CA PRO A 346 -18.63 8.67 8.48
C PRO A 346 -18.79 7.41 7.61
N SER A 347 -18.96 6.21 8.19
CA SER A 347 -19.34 5.03 7.41
C SER A 347 -20.78 5.10 6.87
N ILE A 348 -21.67 5.87 7.51
CA ILE A 348 -23.06 6.08 7.06
C ILE A 348 -23.08 6.95 5.81
N ASP A 349 -22.30 8.04 5.81
CA ASP A 349 -22.18 8.97 4.68
C ASP A 349 -21.63 8.30 3.40
N ALA A 350 -21.01 7.12 3.54
CA ALA A 350 -20.42 6.35 2.46
C ALA A 350 -21.35 5.26 1.87
N LEU A 351 -22.50 4.99 2.49
CA LEU A 351 -23.52 4.12 1.91
C LEU A 351 -24.33 4.95 0.91
N GLU A 352 -24.27 4.60 -0.38
CA GLU A 352 -25.17 5.20 -1.39
C GLU A 352 -26.62 4.81 -1.05
N ASP A 353 -27.55 5.78 -1.20
CA ASP A 353 -28.99 5.64 -0.91
C ASP A 353 -29.67 4.44 -1.60
#